data_AF-A0A7K2M2W9-F1
#
_entry.id   AF-A0A7K2M2W9-F1
#
_cell.length_a   1.000
_cell.length_b   1.000
_cell.length_c   1.000
_cell.angle_alpha   90.00
_cell.angle_beta   90.00
_cell.angle_gamma   90.00
#
_symmetry.space_group_name_H-M   'P 1'
#
loop_
_entity.id
_entity.type
_entity.pdbx_description
1 polymer ?
#
loop_
_entity_poly.entity_id
_entity_poly.type
_entity_poly.pdbx_seq_one_letter_code
_entity_poly.pdbx_strand_id
1 'polypeptide(L)'
;AAHVHSPAGGQGMNTGLQDAANLGWKLVHVLHGHAPDALLDTYQAERHPIGKSVLRSSGGLLRLAMARRVPAVALRGAFVTALGRLRPLRRRVAGQVSG
;
A
#
# COMPACT_ATOMS: atom_id res chain seq x y z
N ALA A 1 -7.86 2.58 12.17
CA ALA A 1 -8.51 3.58 11.30
C ALA A 1 -7.57 4.75 11.00
N ALA A 2 -6.40 4.48 10.40
CA ALA A 2 -5.35 5.49 10.18
C ALA A 2 -5.30 6.02 8.72
N HIS A 3 -5.81 5.26 7.75
CA HIS A 3 -5.78 5.61 6.33
C HIS A 3 -7.04 5.06 5.65
N VAL A 4 -7.72 5.88 4.84
CA VAL A 4 -8.84 5.47 3.98
C VAL A 4 -8.44 5.76 2.53
N HIS A 5 -8.54 4.77 1.65
CA HIS A 5 -8.15 4.90 0.25
C HIS A 5 -9.09 4.12 -0.67
N SER A 6 -8.97 4.34 -1.97
CA SER A 6 -9.73 3.60 -2.98
C SER A 6 -9.49 2.09 -2.80
N PRO A 7 -10.54 1.24 -2.90
CA PRO A 7 -10.38 -0.22 -2.83
C PRO A 7 -9.60 -0.79 -4.03
N ALA A 8 -9.31 0.02 -5.05
CA ALA A 8 -8.49 -0.35 -6.19
C ALA A 8 -7.12 -0.90 -5.72
N GLY A 9 -6.89 -2.19 -5.94
CA GLY A 9 -5.67 -2.91 -5.53
C GLY A 9 -5.80 -3.74 -4.25
N GLY A 10 -6.92 -3.68 -3.51
CA GLY A 10 -7.23 -4.61 -2.41
C GLY A 10 -6.32 -4.51 -1.16
N GLN A 11 -5.53 -3.44 -1.02
CA GLN A 11 -4.45 -3.39 -0.02
C GLN A 11 -4.89 -2.94 1.37
N GLY A 12 -6.06 -2.31 1.52
CA GLY A 12 -6.44 -1.64 2.77
C GLY A 12 -6.54 -2.57 3.98
N MET A 13 -7.15 -3.76 3.79
CA MET A 13 -7.26 -4.76 4.86
C MET A 13 -5.89 -5.33 5.24
N ASN A 14 -5.04 -5.65 4.25
CA ASN A 14 -3.71 -6.19 4.49
C ASN A 14 -2.82 -5.18 5.23
N THR A 15 -2.85 -3.91 4.82
CA THR A 15 -2.14 -2.84 5.51
C THR A 15 -2.62 -2.68 6.96
N GLY A 16 -3.94 -2.73 7.19
CA GLY A 16 -4.51 -2.65 8.53
C GLY A 16 -4.11 -3.80 9.45
N LEU A 17 -4.08 -5.04 8.95
CA LEU A 17 -3.62 -6.21 9.72
C LEU A 17 -2.13 -6.08 10.08
N GLN A 18 -1.30 -5.60 9.16
CA GLN A 18 0.11 -5.36 9.43
C GLN A 18 0.33 -4.20 10.42
N ASP A 19 -0.48 -3.14 10.37
CA ASP A 19 -0.45 -2.04 11.34
C ASP A 19 -0.77 -2.56 12.75
N ALA A 20 -1.82 -3.38 12.87
CA ALA A 20 -2.21 -4.00 14.14
C ALA A 20 -1.12 -4.93 14.69
N ALA A 21 -0.52 -5.77 13.85
CA ALA A 21 0.57 -6.64 14.24
C ALA A 21 1.82 -5.85 14.69
N ASN A 22 2.13 -4.72 14.04
CA ASN A 22 3.26 -3.87 14.44
C ASN A 22 3.01 -3.14 15.76
N LEU A 23 1.80 -2.57 15.94
CA LEU A 23 1.48 -1.78 17.12
C LEU A 23 1.26 -2.65 18.37
N GLY A 24 0.65 -3.82 18.21
CA GLY A 24 0.20 -4.65 19.33
C GLY A 24 1.31 -5.01 20.31
N TRP A 25 2.45 -5.48 19.82
CA TRP A 25 3.56 -5.85 20.70
C TRP A 25 4.25 -4.62 21.35
N LYS A 26 4.35 -3.50 20.61
CA LYS A 26 4.94 -2.24 21.10
C LYS A 26 4.11 -1.69 22.26
N LEU A 27 2.79 -1.69 22.08
CA LEU A 27 1.84 -1.24 23.10
C LEU A 27 1.92 -2.09 24.36
N VAL A 28 1.95 -3.42 24.21
CA VAL A 28 2.09 -4.33 25.36
C VAL A 28 3.40 -4.06 26.11
N HIS A 29 4.53 -3.89 25.43
CA HIS A 29 5.81 -3.65 26.10
C HIS A 29 5.84 -2.33 26.87
N VAL A 30 5.29 -1.25 26.30
CA VAL A 30 5.21 0.04 26.98
C VAL A 30 4.27 -0.02 28.18
N LEU A 31 3.07 -0.62 28.04
CA LEU A 31 2.12 -0.74 29.14
C LEU A 31 2.65 -1.54 30.34
N HIS A 32 3.48 -2.55 30.10
CA HIS A 32 4.10 -3.35 31.16
C HIS A 32 5.44 -2.76 31.66
N GLY A 33 5.86 -1.60 31.16
CA GLY A 33 7.12 -0.95 31.55
C GLY A 33 8.38 -1.67 31.06
N HIS A 34 8.27 -2.56 30.07
CA HIS A 34 9.39 -3.28 29.47
C HIS A 34 10.10 -2.48 28.38
N ALA A 35 9.52 -1.36 27.94
CA ALA A 35 10.09 -0.47 26.94
C ALA A 35 9.69 0.99 27.21
N PRO A 36 10.50 1.97 26.76
CA PRO A 36 10.15 3.39 26.86
C PRO A 36 9.03 3.77 25.88
N ASP A 37 8.28 4.83 26.19
CA ASP A 37 7.22 5.39 25.35
C ASP A 37 7.69 5.70 23.91
N ALA A 38 8.97 6.06 23.74
CA ALA A 38 9.59 6.30 22.45
C ALA A 38 9.51 5.09 21.50
N LEU A 39 9.29 3.87 22.02
CA LEU A 39 9.02 2.70 21.19
C LEU A 39 7.71 2.87 20.40
N LEU A 40 6.69 3.54 20.94
CA LEU A 40 5.44 3.80 20.22
C LEU A 40 5.62 4.79 19.08
N ASP A 41 6.55 5.74 19.20
CA ASP A 41 6.85 6.69 18.10
C ASP A 41 7.35 5.96 16.85
N THR A 42 8.03 4.82 17.03
CA THR A 42 8.49 4.00 15.90
C THR A 42 7.35 3.42 15.06
N TYR A 43 6.17 3.20 15.64
CA TYR A 43 5.01 2.75 14.87
C TYR A 43 4.65 3.75 13.77
N GLN A 44 4.58 5.04 14.10
CA GLN A 44 4.28 6.07 13.12
C GLN A 44 5.41 6.20 12.10
N ALA A 45 6.67 6.20 12.56
CA ALA A 45 7.84 6.29 11.67
C ALA A 45 7.91 5.13 10.65
N GLU A 46 7.55 3.92 11.06
CA GLU A 46 7.59 2.71 10.22
C GLU A 46 6.36 2.59 9.31
N ARG A 47 5.15 2.84 9.83
CA ARG A 47 3.89 2.52 9.15
C ARG A 47 3.34 3.66 8.32
N HIS A 48 3.63 4.91 8.65
CA HIS A 48 3.15 6.07 7.89
C HIS A 48 3.66 6.10 6.43
N PRO A 49 4.95 5.84 6.14
CA PRO A 49 5.44 5.78 4.76
C PRO A 49 4.75 4.68 3.92
N ILE A 50 4.42 3.55 4.54
CA ILE A 50 3.73 2.43 3.89
C ILE A 50 2.30 2.85 3.53
N GLY A 51 1.55 3.43 4.48
CA GLY A 51 0.20 3.96 4.24
C GLY A 51 0.18 5.00 3.11
N LYS A 52 1.17 5.90 3.08
CA LYS A 52 1.32 6.91 2.01
C LYS A 52 1.58 6.29 0.64
N SER A 53 2.38 5.22 0.58
CA SER A 53 2.64 4.48 -0.66
C SER A 53 1.37 3.81 -1.21
N VAL A 54 0.61 3.15 -0.34
CA VAL A 54 -0.66 2.48 -0.68
C VAL A 54 -1.72 3.49 -1.15
N LEU A 55 -1.81 4.65 -0.50
CA LEU A 55 -2.68 5.75 -0.93
C LEU A 55 -2.32 6.25 -2.35
N ARG A 56 -1.02 6.40 -2.63
CA ARG A 56 -0.56 6.84 -3.95
C ARG A 56 -0.82 5.81 -5.04
N SER A 57 -0.56 4.53 -4.77
CA SER A 57 -0.75 3.45 -5.74
C SER A 57 -2.23 3.26 -6.08
N SER A 58 -3.09 3.13 -5.07
CA SER A 58 -4.55 2.98 -5.23
C SER A 58 -5.18 4.20 -5.93
N GLY A 59 -4.79 5.41 -5.54
CA GLY A 59 -5.26 6.65 -6.19
C GLY A 59 -4.75 6.82 -7.63
N GLY A 60 -3.58 6.26 -7.95
CA GLY A 60 -3.06 6.18 -9.32
C GLY A 60 -3.86 5.19 -10.19
N LEU A 61 -4.13 3.99 -9.65
CA LEU A 61 -4.95 2.97 -10.31
C LEU A 61 -6.37 3.48 -10.61
N LEU A 62 -7.01 4.14 -9.64
CA LEU A 62 -8.34 4.71 -9.83
C LEU A 62 -8.34 5.80 -10.92
N ARG A 63 -7.34 6.70 -10.91
CA ARG A 63 -7.20 7.73 -11.95
C ARG A 63 -6.99 7.15 -13.33
N LEU A 64 -6.19 6.09 -13.45
CA LEU A 64 -5.99 5.38 -14.71
C LEU A 64 -7.27 4.67 -15.18
N ALA A 65 -8.03 4.09 -14.27
CA ALA A 65 -9.31 3.47 -14.57
C ALA A 65 -10.35 4.50 -15.08
N MET A 66 -10.35 5.71 -14.50
CA MET A 66 -11.26 6.80 -14.83
C MET A 66 -10.81 7.71 -15.99
N ALA A 67 -9.61 7.50 -16.55
CA ALA A 67 -9.11 8.35 -17.62
C ALA A 67 -9.99 8.22 -18.87
N ARG A 68 -10.62 9.33 -19.29
CA ARG A 68 -11.51 9.40 -20.46
C ARG A 68 -10.86 9.98 -21.72
N ARG A 69 -9.63 10.50 -21.63
CA ARG A 69 -8.92 11.07 -22.80
C ARG A 69 -8.32 9.94 -23.65
N VAL A 70 -8.61 9.95 -24.95
CA VAL A 70 -8.18 8.93 -25.93
C VAL A 70 -6.69 8.54 -25.83
N PRO A 71 -5.71 9.47 -25.72
CA PRO A 71 -4.30 9.08 -25.56
C PRO A 71 -4.01 8.34 -24.25
N ALA A 72 -4.71 8.66 -23.15
CA ALA A 72 -4.53 7.96 -21.87
C ALA A 72 -5.09 6.53 -21.92
N VAL A 73 -6.18 6.31 -22.67
CA VAL A 73 -6.76 4.98 -22.91
C VAL A 73 -5.83 4.12 -23.77
N ALA A 74 -5.23 4.71 -24.82
CA ALA A 74 -4.27 4.01 -25.68
C ALA A 74 -3.00 3.60 -24.89
N LEU A 75 -2.45 4.50 -24.08
CA LEU A 75 -1.30 4.20 -23.20
C LEU A 75 -1.63 3.11 -22.17
N ARG A 76 -2.82 3.12 -21.59
CA ARG A 76 -3.30 2.06 -20.69
C ARG A 76 -3.34 0.71 -21.42
N GLY A 77 -3.87 0.67 -22.63
CA GLY A 77 -3.92 -0.54 -23.46
C GLY A 77 -2.52 -1.11 -23.73
N ALA A 78 -1.61 -0.25 -24.20
CA ALA A 78 -0.22 -0.64 -24.47
C ALA A 78 0.50 -1.18 -23.21
N PHE A 79 0.28 -0.55 -22.05
CA PHE A 79 0.85 -0.99 -20.79
C PHE A 79 0.32 -2.37 -20.34
N VAL A 80 -0.98 -2.62 -20.47
CA VAL A 80 -1.58 -3.93 -20.16
C VAL A 80 -1.04 -5.02 -21.09
N THR A 81 -0.92 -4.73 -22.39
CA THR A 81 -0.33 -5.68 -23.36
C THR A 81 1.15 -5.97 -23.05
N ALA A 82 1.93 -4.95 -22.68
CA ALA A 82 3.32 -5.12 -22.28
C ALA A 82 3.46 -5.96 -20.99
N LEU A 83 2.60 -5.74 -19.99
CA LEU A 83 2.55 -6.54 -18.77
C LEU A 83 2.22 -8.02 -19.02
N GLY A 84 1.34 -8.30 -19.98
CA GLY A 84 1.02 -9.67 -20.39
C GLY A 84 2.16 -10.38 -21.13
N ARG A 85 3.00 -9.63 -21.86
CA ARG A 85 4.09 -10.17 -22.68
C ARG A 85 5.43 -10.28 -21.94
N LEU A 86 5.70 -9.40 -20.97
CA LEU A 86 6.97 -9.34 -20.27
C LEU A 86 6.88 -9.98 -18.88
N ARG A 87 7.27 -11.26 -18.79
CA ARG A 87 7.35 -12.06 -17.55
C ARG A 87 8.04 -11.36 -16.35
N PRO A 88 9.18 -10.65 -16.51
CA PRO A 88 9.81 -9.97 -15.37
C PRO A 88 9.01 -8.77 -14.85
N LEU A 89 8.26 -8.09 -15.72
CA LEU A 89 7.43 -6.94 -15.34
C LEU A 89 6.23 -7.39 -14.48
N ARG A 90 5.61 -8.53 -14.84
CA ARG A 90 4.53 -9.17 -14.08
C ARG A 90 4.94 -9.51 -12.64
N ARG A 91 6.18 -10.00 -12.45
CA ARG A 91 6.69 -10.41 -11.13
C ARG A 91 6.91 -9.21 -10.19
N ARG A 92 7.37 -8.06 -10.71
CA ARG A 92 7.51 -6.82 -9.92
C ARG A 92 6.17 -6.22 -9.51
N VAL A 93 5.20 -6.19 -10.43
CA VAL A 93 3.87 -5.64 -10.13
C VAL A 93 3.13 -6.54 -9.14
N ALA A 94 3.24 -7.86 -9.26
CA ALA A 94 2.67 -8.79 -8.29
C ALA A 94 3.21 -8.56 -6.87
N GLY A 95 4.53 -8.39 -6.72
CA GLY A 95 5.16 -8.11 -5.41
C GLY A 95 4.68 -6.81 -4.76
N GLN A 96 4.39 -5.77 -5.54
CA GLN A 96 3.82 -4.53 -5.00
C GLN A 96 2.37 -4.64 -4.55
N VAL A 97 1.61 -5.60 -5.11
CA VAL A 97 0.20 -5.82 -4.75
C VAL A 97 0.09 -6.72 -3.51
N SER A 98 0.93 -7.74 -3.41
CA SER A 98 0.92 -8.67 -2.28
C SER A 98 1.55 -8.11 -1.00
N GLY A 99 2.41 -7.09 -1.11
CA GLY A 99 3.21 -6.61 0.02
C GLY A 99 4.43 -7.49 0.25
#